data_AF-A0A1J5QK57-F1
#
_entry.id   AF-A0A1J5QK57-F1
#
_cell.length_a   1.000
_cell.length_b   1.000
_cell.length_c   1.000
_cell.angle_alpha   90.00
_cell.angle_beta   90.00
_cell.angle_gamma   90.00
#
_symmetry.space_group_name_H-M   'P 1'
#
loop_
_entity.id
_entity.type
_entity.pdbx_description
1 polymer ?
#
loop_
_entity_poly.entity_id
_entity_poly.type
_entity_poly.pdbx_seq_one_letter_code
_entity_poly.pdbx_strand_id
1 'polypeptide(L)'
;MTTSFTKMIVVLSLTRNALGLQTVPPNQVLAGLALFLSLFVMGPVLHQVNDDGIQPYIHGQKSFSQAYDTGVQPLRTFMLAHTRQDELALMVNVSGQGRPVDVKHVTMTTLVPAFVLSELRSAFIIGFVIFVPFLIIDIVVSASLMSLGMMMLPPVMISLPFKLLLFVLVNGWGLIVTALIASYR
;
A
#
# COMPACT_ATOMS: atom_id res chain seq x y z
N MET A 1 -5.86 7.85 -4.26
CA MET A 1 -4.41 7.64 -4.51
C MET A 1 -3.53 8.57 -3.66
N THR A 2 -4.04 9.68 -3.14
CA THR A 2 -3.35 10.59 -2.21
C THR A 2 -3.37 10.11 -0.74
N THR A 3 -3.76 8.85 -0.52
CA THR A 3 -3.94 8.22 0.79
C THR A 3 -3.17 6.90 0.82
N SER A 4 -3.13 6.25 1.99
CA SER A 4 -2.50 4.93 2.15
C SER A 4 -3.14 3.79 1.34
N PHE A 5 -4.31 4.01 0.73
CA PHE A 5 -5.09 2.97 0.05
C PHE A 5 -4.28 2.17 -0.99
N THR A 6 -3.44 2.85 -1.78
CA THR A 6 -2.68 2.22 -2.88
C THR A 6 -1.76 1.10 -2.36
N LYS A 7 -0.98 1.35 -1.31
CA LYS A 7 -0.09 0.33 -0.74
C LYS A 7 -0.89 -0.82 -0.14
N MET A 8 -1.96 -0.50 0.58
CA MET A 8 -2.82 -1.49 1.24
C MET A 8 -3.38 -2.49 0.23
N ILE A 9 -4.04 -2.01 -0.83
CA ILE A 9 -4.68 -2.89 -1.80
C ILE A 9 -3.67 -3.73 -2.59
N VAL A 10 -2.50 -3.16 -2.92
CA VAL A 10 -1.45 -3.88 -3.64
C VAL A 10 -0.85 -4.98 -2.77
N VAL A 11 -0.49 -4.72 -1.52
CA VAL A 11 0.06 -5.74 -0.61
C VAL A 11 -0.94 -6.86 -0.34
N LEU A 12 -2.21 -6.54 -0.10
CA LEU A 12 -3.26 -7.53 0.10
C LEU A 12 -3.46 -8.40 -1.15
N SER A 13 -3.40 -7.79 -2.34
CA SER A 13 -3.49 -8.53 -3.62
C SER A 13 -2.28 -9.42 -3.86
N LEU A 14 -1.07 -8.93 -3.58
CA LEU A 14 0.16 -9.72 -3.69
C LEU A 14 0.15 -10.89 -2.70
N THR A 15 -0.37 -10.69 -1.50
CA THR A 15 -0.56 -11.77 -0.50
C THR A 15 -1.47 -12.87 -1.04
N ARG A 16 -2.63 -12.52 -1.61
CA ARG A 16 -3.55 -13.50 -2.21
C ARG A 16 -2.85 -14.32 -3.30
N ASN A 17 -2.08 -13.64 -4.15
CA ASN A 17 -1.33 -14.29 -5.22
C ASN A 17 -0.22 -15.20 -4.68
N ALA A 18 0.49 -14.77 -3.62
CA ALA A 18 1.54 -15.57 -2.97
C ALA A 18 1.01 -16.89 -2.40
N LEU A 19 -0.20 -16.84 -1.82
CA LEU A 19 -0.91 -18.01 -1.33
C LEU A 19 -1.37 -18.96 -2.45
N GLY A 20 -1.35 -18.53 -3.71
CA GLY A 20 -1.83 -19.32 -4.85
C GLY A 20 -3.36 -19.37 -4.96
N LEU A 21 -4.06 -18.39 -4.38
CA LEU A 21 -5.52 -18.36 -4.36
C LEU A 21 -6.07 -17.66 -5.61
N GLN A 22 -7.00 -18.30 -6.32
CA GLN A 22 -7.50 -17.79 -7.60
C GLN A 22 -8.62 -16.74 -7.44
N THR A 23 -9.51 -16.91 -6.45
CA THR A 23 -10.72 -16.05 -6.31
C THR A 23 -11.05 -15.67 -4.88
N VAL A 24 -10.42 -16.30 -3.89
CA VAL A 24 -10.67 -16.07 -2.46
C VAL A 24 -9.42 -15.45 -1.83
N PRO A 25 -9.51 -14.31 -1.13
CA PRO A 25 -10.67 -13.43 -1.01
C PRO A 25 -11.00 -12.69 -2.32
N PRO A 26 -12.28 -12.38 -2.60
CA PRO A 26 -12.68 -11.59 -3.76
C PRO A 26 -12.06 -10.19 -3.76
N ASN A 27 -11.86 -9.60 -4.95
CA ASN A 27 -11.32 -8.24 -5.07
C ASN A 27 -12.11 -7.20 -4.26
N GLN A 28 -13.43 -7.33 -4.18
CA GLN A 28 -14.29 -6.44 -3.40
C GLN A 28 -13.99 -6.52 -1.90
N VAL A 29 -13.71 -7.71 -1.38
CA VAL A 29 -13.35 -7.91 0.03
C VAL A 29 -11.99 -7.29 0.31
N LEU A 30 -11.01 -7.50 -0.57
CA LEU A 30 -9.68 -6.87 -0.43
C LEU A 30 -9.76 -5.34 -0.52
N ALA A 31 -10.57 -4.82 -1.44
CA ALA A 31 -10.80 -3.38 -1.59
C ALA A 31 -11.49 -2.79 -0.36
N GLY A 32 -12.51 -3.46 0.18
CA GLY A 32 -13.19 -3.04 1.42
C GLY A 32 -12.23 -3.04 2.62
N LEU A 33 -11.42 -4.10 2.77
CA LEU A 33 -10.40 -4.15 3.82
C LEU A 33 -9.36 -3.04 3.66
N ALA A 34 -8.84 -2.83 2.45
CA ALA A 34 -7.89 -1.75 2.15
C ALA A 34 -8.48 -0.37 2.46
N LEU A 35 -9.78 -0.16 2.19
CA LEU A 35 -10.47 1.08 2.48
C LEU A 35 -10.56 1.32 3.99
N PHE A 36 -11.02 0.34 4.78
CA PHE A 36 -11.14 0.49 6.22
C PHE A 36 -9.77 0.65 6.91
N LEU A 37 -8.75 -0.08 6.47
CA LEU A 37 -7.37 0.12 6.94
C LEU A 37 -6.85 1.51 6.56
N SER A 38 -7.19 2.00 5.36
CA SER A 38 -6.79 3.34 4.94
C SER A 38 -7.47 4.40 5.80
N LEU A 39 -8.77 4.30 6.08
CA LEU A 39 -9.47 5.20 7.01
C LEU A 39 -8.86 5.17 8.41
N PHE A 40 -8.50 3.98 8.91
CA PHE A 40 -7.83 3.83 10.21
C PHE A 40 -6.49 4.56 10.27
N VAL A 41 -5.64 4.40 9.25
CA VAL A 41 -4.32 5.07 9.17
C VAL A 41 -4.49 6.58 8.92
N MET A 42 -5.43 6.96 8.08
CA MET A 42 -5.66 8.35 7.67
C MET A 42 -6.46 9.16 8.69
N GLY A 43 -6.96 8.56 9.77
CA GLY A 43 -7.79 9.23 10.78
C GLY A 43 -7.26 10.60 11.21
N PRO A 44 -6.01 10.73 11.67
CA PRO A 44 -5.45 12.02 12.09
C PRO A 44 -5.41 13.06 10.98
N VAL A 45 -5.08 12.64 9.75
CA VAL A 45 -5.02 13.53 8.58
C VAL A 45 -6.41 14.01 8.20
N LEU A 46 -7.40 13.11 8.17
CA LEU A 46 -8.78 13.44 7.85
C LEU A 46 -9.40 14.37 8.90
N HIS A 47 -9.08 14.17 10.17
CA HIS A 47 -9.48 15.09 11.24
C HIS A 47 -8.92 16.50 11.01
N GLN A 48 -7.62 16.64 10.72
CA GLN A 48 -7.03 17.96 10.42
C GLN A 48 -7.64 18.60 9.17
N VAL A 49 -7.90 17.84 8.11
CA VAL A 49 -8.57 18.34 6.90
C VAL A 49 -9.97 18.89 7.25
N ASN A 50 -10.70 18.18 8.11
CA ASN A 50 -12.02 18.61 8.57
C ASN A 50 -11.94 19.90 9.40
N ASP A 51 -11.05 19.94 10.39
CA ASP A 51 -10.98 21.02 11.36
C ASP A 51 -10.40 22.31 10.74
N ASP A 52 -9.40 22.20 9.87
CA ASP A 52 -8.73 23.35 9.26
C ASP A 52 -9.41 23.84 7.98
N GLY A 53 -10.06 22.93 7.23
CA GLY A 53 -10.63 23.20 5.92
C GLY A 53 -12.16 23.21 5.92
N ILE A 54 -12.77 22.08 6.25
CA ILE A 54 -14.21 21.84 6.04
C ILE A 54 -15.06 22.64 7.02
N GLN A 55 -14.79 22.56 8.32
CA GLN A 55 -15.59 23.25 9.35
C GLN A 55 -15.57 24.77 9.15
N PRO A 56 -14.43 25.45 8.96
CA PRO A 56 -14.42 26.90 8.77
C PRO A 56 -15.15 27.34 7.50
N TYR A 57 -15.14 26.53 6.44
CA TYR A 57 -15.90 26.80 5.22
C TYR A 57 -17.42 26.73 5.45
N ILE A 58 -17.90 25.67 6.11
CA ILE A 58 -19.33 25.48 6.41
C ILE A 58 -19.85 26.60 7.33
N HIS A 59 -19.02 27.07 8.26
CA HIS A 59 -19.37 28.18 9.15
C HIS A 59 -19.20 29.57 8.51
N GLY A 60 -18.88 29.65 7.21
CA GLY A 60 -18.72 30.91 6.48
C GLY A 60 -17.48 31.73 6.90
N GLN A 61 -16.53 31.14 7.62
CA GLN A 61 -15.31 31.80 8.11
C GLN A 61 -14.20 31.85 7.05
N LYS A 62 -14.24 30.96 6.06
CA LYS A 62 -13.28 30.90 4.94
C LYS A 62 -14.00 30.84 3.60
N SER A 63 -13.41 31.47 2.60
CA SER A 63 -13.81 31.22 1.20
C SER A 63 -13.40 29.81 0.79
N PHE A 64 -13.99 29.28 -0.28
CA PHE A 64 -13.64 27.96 -0.82
C PHE A 64 -12.13 27.85 -1.14
N SER A 65 -11.52 28.89 -1.72
CA SER A 65 -10.08 28.91 -2.02
C SER A 65 -9.24 28.78 -0.76
N GLN A 66 -9.57 29.55 0.29
CA GLN A 66 -8.83 29.50 1.55
C GLN A 66 -9.00 28.15 2.25
N ALA A 67 -10.20 27.58 2.21
CA ALA A 67 -10.49 26.26 2.78
C ALA A 67 -9.73 25.15 2.04
N TYR A 68 -9.61 25.24 0.72
CA TYR A 68 -8.80 24.34 -0.09
C TYR A 68 -7.31 24.46 0.27
N ASP A 69 -6.78 25.68 0.32
CA ASP A 69 -5.36 25.93 0.58
C ASP A 69 -4.93 25.43 1.95
N THR A 70 -5.79 25.55 2.97
CA THR A 70 -5.51 25.02 4.31
C THR A 70 -5.82 23.52 4.42
N GLY A 71 -6.93 23.06 3.84
CA GLY A 71 -7.36 21.65 3.91
C GLY A 71 -6.43 20.69 3.16
N VAL A 72 -5.66 21.17 2.17
CA VAL A 72 -4.70 20.34 1.45
C VAL A 72 -3.38 20.15 2.22
N GLN A 73 -3.03 21.03 3.17
CA GLN A 73 -1.74 20.97 3.88
C GLN A 73 -1.52 19.67 4.68
N PRO A 74 -2.50 19.12 5.42
CA PRO A 74 -2.34 17.85 6.11
C PRO A 74 -2.04 16.70 5.16
N LEU A 75 -2.77 16.63 4.03
CA LEU A 75 -2.55 15.62 2.99
C LEU A 75 -1.16 15.75 2.37
N ARG A 76 -0.73 16.98 2.10
CA ARG A 76 0.59 17.28 1.57
C ARG A 76 1.69 16.84 2.53
N THR A 77 1.54 17.14 3.81
CA THR A 77 2.48 16.75 4.87
C THR A 77 2.58 15.23 4.98
N PHE A 78 1.45 14.54 4.96
CA PHE A 78 1.39 13.07 4.93
C PHE A 78 2.12 12.51 3.71
N MET A 79 1.83 13.00 2.51
CA MET A 79 2.49 12.51 1.29
C MET A 79 4.00 12.76 1.34
N LEU A 80 4.45 13.94 1.76
CA LEU A 80 5.87 14.26 1.88
C LEU A 80 6.60 13.36 2.87
N ALA A 81 5.97 13.02 4.00
CA ALA A 81 6.54 12.13 5.01
C ALA A 81 6.74 10.69 4.49
N HIS A 82 5.91 10.26 3.53
CA HIS A 82 5.93 8.90 2.98
C HIS A 82 6.43 8.82 1.52
N THR A 83 6.88 9.94 0.96
CA THR A 83 7.51 9.97 -0.37
C THR A 83 9.03 9.83 -0.20
N ARG A 84 9.63 8.91 -0.96
CA ARG A 84 11.08 8.74 -0.93
C ARG A 84 11.76 9.89 -1.67
N GLN A 85 12.91 10.32 -1.18
CA GLN A 85 13.65 11.46 -1.75
C GLN A 85 14.09 11.21 -3.20
N ASP A 86 14.44 9.98 -3.54
CA ASP A 86 14.84 9.59 -4.90
C ASP A 86 13.67 9.67 -5.89
N GLU A 87 12.48 9.21 -5.50
CA GLU A 87 11.27 9.32 -6.34
C GLU A 87 10.81 10.77 -6.48
N LEU A 88 10.91 11.56 -5.41
CA LEU A 88 10.61 12.98 -5.45
C LEU A 88 11.57 13.73 -6.37
N ALA A 89 12.87 13.45 -6.25
CA ALA A 89 13.90 14.06 -7.11
C ALA A 89 13.70 13.68 -8.57
N LEU A 90 13.38 12.41 -8.85
CA LEU A 90 13.05 11.95 -10.20
C LEU A 90 11.88 12.76 -10.78
N MET A 91 10.77 12.87 -10.06
CA MET A 91 9.60 13.60 -10.53
C MET A 91 9.87 15.10 -10.71
N VAL A 92 10.64 15.71 -9.81
CA VAL A 92 11.07 17.12 -9.97
C VAL A 92 11.90 17.28 -11.23
N ASN A 93 12.88 16.41 -11.49
CA ASN A 93 13.73 16.48 -12.68
C ASN A 93 12.92 16.30 -13.97
N VAL A 94 11.94 15.39 -13.98
CA VAL A 94 11.09 15.12 -15.16
C VAL A 94 10.05 16.21 -15.37
N SER A 95 9.62 16.91 -14.32
CA SER A 95 8.59 17.95 -14.41
C SER A 95 8.99 19.15 -15.29
N GLY A 96 10.28 19.33 -15.58
CA GLY A 96 10.81 20.50 -16.28
C GLY A 96 10.65 21.82 -15.52
N GLN A 97 10.05 21.78 -14.32
CA GLN A 97 9.96 22.92 -13.41
C GLN A 97 11.33 23.10 -12.73
N GLY A 98 11.77 24.35 -12.58
CA GLY A 98 13.02 24.65 -11.88
C GLY A 98 13.06 23.97 -10.51
N ARG A 99 14.25 23.52 -10.08
CA ARG A 99 14.41 22.84 -8.79
C ARG A 99 13.80 23.68 -7.66
N PRO A 100 12.83 23.16 -6.90
CA PRO A 100 12.25 23.87 -5.77
C PRO A 100 13.33 24.21 -4.75
N VAL A 101 13.23 25.39 -4.14
CA VAL A 101 14.15 25.84 -3.08
C VAL A 101 14.04 24.97 -1.82
N ASP A 102 12.87 24.38 -1.59
CA ASP A 102 12.59 23.46 -0.49
C ASP A 102 11.55 22.41 -0.94
N VAL A 103 11.60 21.22 -0.33
CA VAL A 103 10.63 20.13 -0.45
C VAL A 103 9.20 20.63 -0.20
N LYS A 104 9.06 21.61 0.69
CA LYS A 104 7.78 22.29 1.00
C LYS A 104 7.21 23.13 -0.14
N HIS A 105 7.94 23.36 -1.23
CA HIS A 105 7.46 24.09 -2.41
C HIS A 105 7.18 23.21 -3.63
N VAL A 106 7.35 21.88 -3.53
CA VAL A 106 7.02 20.96 -4.63
C VAL A 106 5.53 21.08 -4.97
N THR A 107 5.16 21.21 -6.24
CA THR A 107 3.74 21.30 -6.64
C THR A 107 3.00 19.97 -6.41
N MET A 108 1.68 20.03 -6.18
CA MET A 108 0.87 18.83 -5.96
C MET A 108 0.91 17.87 -7.17
N THR A 109 0.95 18.43 -8.38
CA THR A 109 1.08 17.70 -9.64
C THR A 109 2.36 16.87 -9.75
N THR A 110 3.42 17.27 -9.03
CA THR A 110 4.69 16.54 -8.97
C THR A 110 4.75 15.61 -7.77
N LEU A 111 4.20 16.03 -6.63
CA LEU A 111 4.17 15.26 -5.39
C LEU A 111 3.30 13.99 -5.50
N VAL A 112 2.10 14.09 -6.09
CA VAL A 112 1.17 12.95 -6.14
C VAL A 112 1.76 11.76 -6.92
N PRO A 113 2.33 11.92 -8.13
CA PRO A 113 2.99 10.82 -8.82
C PRO A 113 4.20 10.26 -8.05
N ALA A 114 5.03 11.12 -7.44
CA ALA A 114 6.19 10.69 -6.65
C ALA A 114 5.78 9.85 -5.44
N PHE A 115 4.72 10.27 -4.75
CA PHE A 115 4.12 9.55 -3.64
C PHE A 115 3.59 8.19 -4.10
N VAL A 116 2.81 8.15 -5.19
CA VAL A 116 2.27 6.87 -5.71
C VAL A 116 3.38 5.90 -6.09
N LEU A 117 4.46 6.36 -6.72
CA LEU A 117 5.63 5.53 -7.03
C LEU A 117 6.29 4.99 -5.75
N SER A 118 6.47 5.84 -4.74
CA SER A 118 7.03 5.45 -3.44
C SER A 118 6.18 4.39 -2.73
N GLU A 119 4.86 4.55 -2.77
CA GLU A 119 3.89 3.62 -2.19
C GLU A 119 3.89 2.28 -2.92
N LEU A 120 3.92 2.28 -4.26
CA LEU A 120 4.01 1.08 -5.07
C LEU A 120 5.31 0.32 -4.80
N ARG A 121 6.46 1.01 -4.82
CA ARG A 121 7.76 0.40 -4.49
C ARG A 121 7.73 -0.25 -3.12
N SER A 122 7.22 0.45 -2.10
CA SER A 122 7.07 -0.09 -0.75
C SER A 122 6.15 -1.32 -0.73
N ALA A 123 5.03 -1.27 -1.45
CA ALA A 123 4.10 -2.38 -1.56
C ALA A 123 4.74 -3.62 -2.20
N PHE A 124 5.54 -3.44 -3.26
CA PHE A 124 6.27 -4.52 -3.90
C PHE A 124 7.35 -5.12 -3.00
N ILE A 125 8.07 -4.31 -2.21
CA ILE A 125 9.05 -4.82 -1.24
C ILE A 125 8.34 -5.68 -0.18
N ILE A 126 7.24 -5.17 0.39
CA ILE A 126 6.45 -5.93 1.38
C ILE A 126 5.91 -7.22 0.75
N GLY A 127 5.33 -7.12 -0.45
CA GLY A 127 4.80 -8.27 -1.17
C GLY A 127 5.86 -9.32 -1.50
N PHE A 128 7.08 -8.89 -1.86
CA PHE A 128 8.20 -9.79 -2.07
C PHE A 128 8.58 -10.54 -0.80
N VAL A 129 8.69 -9.85 0.33
CA VAL A 129 8.99 -10.47 1.64
C VAL A 129 7.91 -11.50 2.01
N ILE A 130 6.63 -11.19 1.76
CA ILE A 130 5.52 -12.12 1.96
C ILE A 130 5.63 -13.35 1.03
N PHE A 131 6.14 -13.17 -0.19
CA PHE A 131 6.27 -14.23 -1.18
C PHE A 131 7.31 -15.30 -0.80
N VAL A 132 8.41 -14.90 -0.16
CA VAL A 132 9.56 -15.78 0.16
C VAL A 132 9.16 -17.08 0.89
N PRO A 133 8.43 -17.08 2.01
CA PRO A 133 8.08 -18.32 2.71
C PRO A 133 7.23 -19.26 1.85
N PHE A 134 6.31 -18.73 1.04
CA PHE A 134 5.46 -19.57 0.18
C PHE A 134 6.21 -20.12 -1.03
N LEU A 135 7.17 -19.37 -1.56
CA LEU A 135 8.07 -19.84 -2.61
C LEU A 135 8.90 -21.04 -2.13
N ILE A 136 9.39 -20.99 -0.89
CA ILE A 136 10.13 -22.12 -0.30
C ILE A 136 9.24 -23.38 -0.24
N ILE A 137 7.98 -23.24 0.18
CA ILE A 137 7.02 -24.36 0.17
C ILE A 137 6.85 -24.91 -1.24
N ASP A 138 6.68 -24.06 -2.25
CA ASP A 138 6.53 -24.50 -3.65
C ASP A 138 7.74 -25.28 -4.15
N ILE A 139 8.96 -24.79 -3.87
CA ILE A 139 10.20 -25.45 -4.29
C ILE A 139 10.35 -26.81 -3.61
N VAL A 140 10.08 -26.90 -2.30
CA VAL A 140 10.19 -28.15 -1.54
C VAL A 140 9.16 -29.18 -2.01
N VAL A 141 7.91 -28.77 -2.20
CA VAL A 141 6.84 -29.66 -2.68
C VAL A 141 7.13 -30.14 -4.10
N SER A 142 7.56 -29.23 -4.99
CA SER A 142 7.93 -29.58 -6.36
C SER A 142 9.08 -30.59 -6.41
N ALA A 143 10.16 -30.36 -5.66
CA ALA A 143 11.29 -31.29 -5.57
C ALA A 143 10.87 -32.67 -5.04
N SER A 144 9.98 -32.70 -4.05
CA SER A 144 9.45 -33.95 -3.47
C SER A 144 8.59 -34.73 -4.47
N LEU A 145 7.71 -34.06 -5.22
CA LEU A 145 6.88 -34.69 -6.25
C LEU A 145 7.71 -35.26 -7.40
N MET A 146 8.75 -34.52 -7.83
CA MET A 146 9.69 -34.99 -8.84
C MET A 146 10.43 -36.24 -8.37
N SER A 147 10.85 -36.29 -7.10
CA SER A 147 11.50 -37.47 -6.52
C SER A 147 10.59 -38.70 -6.47
N LEU A 148 9.28 -38.52 -6.39
CA LEU A 148 8.29 -39.61 -6.41
C LEU A 148 7.90 -40.04 -7.83
N GLY A 149 8.45 -39.41 -8.88
CA GLY A 149 8.12 -39.69 -10.27
C GLY A 149 6.77 -39.12 -10.73
N MET A 150 6.10 -38.30 -9.91
CA MET A 150 4.78 -37.72 -10.23
C MET A 150 4.90 -36.43 -11.06
N MET A 151 5.43 -36.54 -12.27
CA MET A 151 5.65 -35.39 -13.16
C MET A 151 4.35 -34.72 -13.67
N MET A 152 3.22 -35.43 -13.62
CA MET A 152 1.95 -34.98 -14.21
C MET A 152 1.06 -34.18 -13.24
N LEU A 153 1.36 -34.20 -11.93
CA LEU A 153 0.57 -33.45 -10.95
C LEU A 153 1.09 -32.01 -10.80
N PRO A 154 0.25 -30.98 -10.96
CA PRO A 154 0.67 -29.60 -10.77
C PRO A 154 1.13 -29.38 -9.31
N PRO A 155 2.41 -29.02 -9.05
CA PRO A 155 2.92 -28.88 -7.68
C PRO A 155 2.13 -27.87 -6.83
N VAL A 156 1.57 -26.85 -7.47
CA VAL A 156 0.77 -25.80 -6.83
C VAL A 156 -0.49 -26.35 -6.14
N MET A 157 -1.13 -27.38 -6.71
CA MET A 157 -2.31 -27.98 -6.07
C MET A 157 -1.96 -28.70 -4.77
N ILE A 158 -0.75 -29.27 -4.71
CA ILE A 158 -0.25 -29.98 -3.53
C ILE A 158 0.31 -28.99 -2.51
N SER A 159 0.95 -27.90 -2.93
CA SER A 159 1.52 -26.90 -2.01
C SER A 159 0.47 -26.01 -1.35
N LEU A 160 -0.66 -25.76 -2.01
CA LEU A 160 -1.74 -24.91 -1.51
C LEU A 160 -2.19 -25.22 -0.06
N PRO A 161 -2.55 -26.47 0.32
CA PRO A 161 -2.95 -26.77 1.70
C PRO A 161 -1.84 -26.46 2.72
N PHE A 162 -0.56 -26.69 2.38
CA PHE A 162 0.56 -26.36 3.26
C PHE A 162 0.73 -24.85 3.43
N LYS A 163 0.57 -24.08 2.35
CA LYS A 163 0.61 -22.61 2.40
C LYS A 163 -0.50 -22.07 3.29
N LEU A 164 -1.73 -22.57 3.11
CA LEU A 164 -2.87 -22.17 3.93
C LEU A 164 -2.69 -22.55 5.40
N LEU A 165 -2.20 -23.75 5.67
CA LEU A 165 -1.91 -24.20 7.03
C LEU A 165 -0.88 -23.28 7.70
N LEU A 166 0.26 -23.04 7.05
CA LEU A 166 1.29 -22.13 7.55
C LEU A 166 0.69 -20.74 7.82
N PHE A 167 -0.04 -20.20 6.85
CA PHE A 167 -0.60 -18.85 6.93
C PHE A 167 -1.60 -18.70 8.09
N VAL A 168 -2.44 -19.71 8.35
CA VAL A 168 -3.37 -19.71 9.47
C VAL A 168 -2.63 -19.88 10.81
N LEU A 169 -1.66 -20.80 10.88
CA LEU A 169 -0.89 -21.08 12.10
C LEU A 169 -0.16 -19.85 12.63
N VAL A 170 0.37 -19.01 11.74
CA VAL A 170 1.10 -17.79 12.11
C VAL A 170 0.21 -16.55 12.27
N ASN A 171 -1.12 -16.70 12.14
CA ASN A 171 -2.05 -15.58 12.04
C ASN A 171 -1.63 -14.56 10.96
N GLY A 172 -1.43 -15.04 9.74
CA GLY A 172 -0.82 -14.28 8.65
C GLY A 172 -1.55 -12.98 8.29
N TRP A 173 -2.88 -12.95 8.34
CA TRP A 173 -3.65 -11.71 8.17
C TRP A 173 -3.31 -10.66 9.24
N GLY A 174 -3.21 -11.08 10.51
CA GLY A 174 -2.83 -10.19 11.60
C GLY A 174 -1.43 -9.61 11.42
N LEU A 175 -0.47 -10.44 11.00
CA LEU A 175 0.91 -10.01 10.72
C LEU A 175 0.97 -8.98 9.58
N ILE A 176 0.26 -9.24 8.48
CA ILE A 176 0.25 -8.35 7.30
C ILE A 176 -0.38 -7.01 7.65
N VAL A 177 -1.52 -7.02 8.33
CA VAL A 177 -2.22 -5.78 8.75
C VAL A 177 -1.34 -4.97 9.70
N THR A 178 -0.69 -5.64 10.66
CA THR A 178 0.22 -4.97 11.61
C THR A 178 1.42 -4.35 10.89
N ALA A 179 2.05 -5.09 9.97
CA ALA A 179 3.18 -4.59 9.17
C ALA A 179 2.77 -3.40 8.28
N LEU A 180 1.58 -3.47 7.67
CA LEU A 180 1.04 -2.38 6.86
C LEU A 180 0.80 -1.11 7.68
N ILE A 181 0.15 -1.21 8.84
CA ILE A 181 -0.08 -0.06 9.71
C ILE A 181 1.25 0.50 10.25
N ALA A 182 2.16 -0.37 10.66
CA ALA A 182 3.48 0.04 11.13
C ALA A 182 4.29 0.78 10.05
N SER A 183 4.08 0.48 8.76
CA SER A 183 4.76 1.16 7.65
C SER A 183 4.38 2.64 7.46
N TYR A 184 3.35 3.12 8.16
CA TYR A 184 2.91 4.53 8.16
C TYR A 184 3.13 5.23 9.50
N ARG A 185 3.79 4.57 10.45
CA ARG A 185 4.23 5.19 11.70
C ARG A 185 5.66 5.70 11.58
#